data_AF-A0A2T8KHK8-F1
#
_entry.id   AF-A0A2T8KHK8-F1
#
_cell.length_a   1.000
_cell.length_b   1.000
_cell.length_c   1.000
_cell.angle_alpha   90.00
_cell.angle_beta   90.00
_cell.angle_gamma   90.00
#
_symmetry.space_group_name_H-M   'P 1'
#
loop_
_entity.id
_entity.type
_entity.pdbx_description
1 polymer ?
#
loop_
_entity_poly.entity_id
_entity_poly.type
_entity_poly.pdbx_seq_one_letter_code
_entity_poly.pdbx_strand_id
1 'polypeptide(L)' 'MAQFVVDLNASMPASERFIVRMLDPTHMYVLPHAGQMIKSKAEEFRKQNSYREA' A
#
# COMPACT_ATOMS: atom_id res chain seq x y z
N MET A 1 -5.65 -4.08 5.44
CA MET A 1 -4.34 -3.65 4.89
C MET A 1 -4.26 -3.85 3.38
N ALA A 2 -4.76 -4.97 2.84
CA ALA A 2 -4.92 -5.13 1.38
C ALA A 2 -5.67 -3.96 0.74
N GLN A 3 -6.84 -3.58 1.29
CA GLN A 3 -7.61 -2.44 0.77
C GLN A 3 -6.79 -1.13 0.72
N PHE A 4 -6.03 -0.82 1.78
CA PHE A 4 -5.14 0.34 1.81
C PHE A 4 -4.13 0.34 0.66
N VAL A 5 -3.55 -0.81 0.32
CA VAL A 5 -2.59 -0.93 -0.79
C VAL A 5 -3.28 -0.74 -2.14
N VAL A 6 -4.50 -1.25 -2.29
CA VAL A 6 -5.33 -1.04 -3.50
C VAL A 6 -5.68 0.44 -3.67
N ASP A 7 -6.11 1.10 -2.60
CA ASP A 7 -6.47 2.52 -2.61
C ASP A 7 -5.24 3.39 -2.89
N LEU A 8 -4.09 3.05 -2.30
CA LEU A 8 -2.80 3.70 -2.56
C LEU A 8 -2.42 3.58 -4.04
N ASN A 9 -2.54 2.39 -4.63
CA ASN A 9 -2.28 2.18 -6.06
C ASN A 9 -3.26 2.97 -6.95
N ALA A 10 -4.54 3.06 -6.56
CA ALA A 10 -5.55 3.79 -7.32
C ALA A 10 -5.33 5.32 -7.27
N SER A 11 -4.74 5.83 -6.19
CA SER A 11 -4.41 7.25 -6.01
C SER A 11 -3.25 7.73 -6.90
N MET A 12 -2.47 6.81 -7.48
CA MET A 12 -1.32 7.13 -8.33
C MET A 12 -1.70 7.33 -9.80
N PRO A 13 -0.94 8.16 -10.54
CA PRO A 13 -1.02 8.23 -11.99
C PRO A 13 -0.84 6.85 -12.64
N ALA A 14 -1.46 6.63 -13.80
CA ALA A 14 -1.42 5.32 -14.46
C ALA A 14 0.02 4.81 -14.73
N SER A 15 0.96 5.71 -15.00
CA SER A 15 2.39 5.43 -15.19
C SER A 15 3.11 4.96 -13.92
N GLU A 16 2.55 5.23 -12.75
CA GLU A 16 3.16 4.98 -11.43
C GLU A 16 2.42 3.89 -10.64
N ARG A 17 1.35 3.33 -11.22
CA ARG A 17 0.67 2.17 -10.63
C ARG A 17 1.63 0.99 -10.53
N PHE A 18 1.62 0.35 -9.38
CA PHE A 18 2.57 -0.69 -9.03
C PHE A 18 1.93 -2.07 -8.85
N ILE A 19 0.60 -2.17 -8.77
CA ILE A 19 -0.09 -3.47 -8.77
C ILE A 19 -0.15 -3.99 -10.20
N VAL A 20 0.52 -5.11 -10.45
CA VAL A 20 0.53 -5.78 -11.76
C VAL A 20 -0.68 -6.72 -11.86
N ARG A 21 -0.97 -7.47 -10.79
CA ARG A 21 -2.09 -8.41 -10.75
C ARG A 21 -2.51 -8.71 -9.30
N MET A 22 -3.82 -8.83 -9.07
CA MET A 22 -4.38 -9.40 -7.84
C MET A 22 -4.40 -10.94 -7.97
N LEU A 23 -3.80 -11.65 -7.01
CA LEU A 23 -3.82 -13.12 -6.99
C LEU A 23 -5.03 -13.62 -6.20
N ASP A 24 -5.30 -13.00 -5.06
CA ASP A 24 -6.48 -13.20 -4.23
C ASP A 24 -6.70 -11.93 -3.36
N PRO A 25 -7.72 -11.87 -2.49
CA PRO A 25 -7.99 -10.69 -1.66
C PRO A 25 -6.85 -10.26 -0.72
N THR A 26 -5.87 -11.13 -0.47
CA THR A 26 -4.75 -10.91 0.46
C THR A 26 -3.37 -10.89 -0.20
N HIS A 27 -3.23 -11.48 -1.39
CA HIS A 27 -1.98 -11.58 -2.13
C HIS A 27 -2.03 -10.78 -3.44
N MET A 28 -1.03 -9.92 -3.62
CA MET A 28 -0.90 -9.04 -4.79
C MET A 28 0.48 -9.20 -5.38
N TYR A 29 0.55 -9.26 -6.70
CA TYR A 29 1.80 -9.17 -7.44
C TYR A 29 2.08 -7.70 -7.75
N VAL A 30 3.16 -7.17 -7.18
CA VAL A 30 3.54 -5.76 -7.25
C VAL A 30 4.92 -5.57 -7.86
N LEU A 31 5.19 -4.38 -8.39
CA LEU A 31 6.52 -4.04 -8.91
C LEU A 31 7.58 -4.06 -7.79
N PRO A 32 8.82 -4.52 -8.06
CA PRO A 32 9.85 -4.70 -7.04
C PRO A 32 10.17 -3.42 -6.24
N HIS A 33 10.20 -2.26 -6.90
CA HIS A 33 10.49 -0.97 -6.27
C HIS A 33 9.37 -0.50 -5.32
N ALA A 34 8.14 -0.97 -5.52
CA ALA A 34 7.01 -0.57 -4.68
C ALA A 34 7.01 -1.25 -3.31
N GLY A 35 7.74 -2.36 -3.13
CA GLY A 35 7.78 -3.10 -1.87
C GLY A 35 8.26 -2.25 -0.69
N GLN A 36 9.31 -1.44 -0.89
CA GLN A 36 9.81 -0.53 0.14
C GLN A 36 8.85 0.63 0.40
N MET A 37 8.30 1.22 -0.66
CA MET A 37 7.32 2.31 -0.58
C MET A 37 6.07 1.90 0.19
N ILE A 38 5.49 0.73 -0.11
CA ILE A 38 4.31 0.20 0.56
C ILE A 38 4.58 0.01 2.05
N LYS A 39 5.75 -0.54 2.42
CA LYS A 39 6.13 -0.70 3.83
C LYS A 39 6.19 0.64 4.55
N SER A 40 6.89 1.63 3.98
CA SER A 40 6.99 2.97 4.57
C SER A 40 5.62 3.64 4.74
N LYS A 41 4.74 3.55 3.73
CA LYS A 41 3.38 4.12 3.80
C LYS A 41 2.48 3.39 4.79
N ALA A 42 2.59 2.07 4.89
CA ALA A 42 1.86 1.29 5.88
C ALA A 42 2.31 1.62 7.32
N GLU A 43 3.61 1.84 7.55
CA GLU A 43 4.11 2.28 8.84
C GLU A 43 3.62 3.69 9.21
N GLU A 44 3.63 4.62 8.26
CA GLU A 44 3.09 5.97 8.43
C GLU A 44 1.60 5.92 8.77
N PHE A 45 0.82 5.15 8.00
CA PHE A 45 -0.60 4.94 8.25
C PHE A 45 -0.85 4.35 9.64
N ARG A 46 -0.05 3.38 10.06
CA ARG A 46 -0.15 2.81 11.41
C ARG A 46 0.12 3.86 12.48
N LYS A 47 1.17 4.68 12.33
CA LYS A 47 1.51 5.77 13.27
C LYS A 47 0.40 6.81 13.38
N GLN A 48 -0.23 7.19 12.28
CA GLN A 48 -1.35 8.15 12.28
C GLN A 48 -2.61 7.59 12.96
N ASN A 49 -2.80 6.27 12.92
CA ASN A 49 -3.90 5.58 13.59
C ASN A 49 -3.56 5.12 15.01
N SER A 50 -2.32 5.31 15.47
CA SER A 50 -1.98 5.17 16.88
C SER A 50 -2.69 6.27 17.65
N TYR A 51 -3.67 5.91 18.48
CA TYR A 51 -4.22 6.83 19.48
C TYR A 51 -3.04 7.47 20.22
N ARG A 52 -3.02 8.81 20.26
CA ARG A 52 -2.06 9.58 21.06
C ARG A 52 -1.93 8.90 22.43
N GLU A 53 -0.71 8.57 22.82
CA GLU A 53 -0.42 8.22 24.22
C GLU A 53 -1.00 9.34 25.09
N ALA A 54 -1.87 8.94 26.03
CA ALA A 54 -2.44 9.81 27.04
C ALA A 54 -1.34 10.35 27.96
#